data_AF-A0AAU1F4B1-F1
#
_entry.id   AF-A0AAU1F4B1-F1
#
_cell.length_a   1.000
_cell.length_b   1.000
_cell.length_c   1.000
_cell.angle_alpha   90.00
_cell.angle_beta   90.00
_cell.angle_gamma   90.00
#
_symmetry.space_group_name_H-M   'P 1'
#
loop_
_entity.id
_entity.type
_entity.pdbx_description
1 polymer ?
#
loop_
_entity_poly.entity_id
_entity_poly.type
_entity_poly.pdbx_seq_one_letter_code
_entity_poly.pdbx_strand_id
1 'polypeptide(L)'
;MAADATAPGGITHLDHTPDAVAAFLRPRPVAALYGVGPSTASLLSRHGLHTIGAVADTPLGTLQRLLGKTTGRQIHERSRGRDDRPVVPQAPARSCSADHAFPRDELDPARHRKYAQTMADLAAALGMPLGTFRNKKPHTQEGHPAPISSPDSRALLWDREQTAAFYAGKPVPALPDVDSDEDLLDRHEAAAELGVASASWNKYKSDPKLTEHVILVPAGDGGTEHWPRRVVRAFKASRPGRGAGGGRREGSGDMIPRDEILPRIAELLDDDPAITLAAVAETLGIAKFPTAQAGLAQVRGRRIADLLEATPHLTPQQAAEQLGYPTITHRGANVIAEAELRARQARPYLQQVADALAEAGIAEPVQIDVRRLADEYLAAAVPLGTEQTVPALVWDERYGCALRPVGAIRSARTPPAPRRARASATSATASHPSRPNCSRR
;
A
#
# COMPACT_ATOMS: atom_id res chain seq x y z
N MET A 1 27.16 1.64 51.17
CA MET A 1 27.55 2.53 52.29
C MET A 1 28.87 2.12 52.94
N ALA A 2 28.95 0.99 53.66
CA ALA A 2 30.24 0.54 54.22
C ALA A 2 31.25 0.23 53.10
N ALA A 3 30.82 -0.48 52.05
CA ALA A 3 31.61 -0.69 50.84
C ALA A 3 32.09 0.63 50.20
N ASP A 4 31.21 1.62 50.00
CA ASP A 4 31.59 2.93 49.43
C ASP A 4 32.60 3.71 50.29
N ALA A 5 32.65 3.44 51.60
CA ALA A 5 33.61 4.05 52.51
C ALA A 5 34.94 3.28 52.59
N THR A 6 35.02 2.11 51.94
CA THR A 6 36.19 1.24 51.97
C THR A 6 37.10 1.56 50.79
N ALA A 7 38.40 1.75 51.03
CA ALA A 7 39.36 1.90 49.95
C ALA A 7 39.40 0.64 49.07
N PRO A 8 39.75 0.74 47.78
CA PRO A 8 39.92 -0.43 46.92
C PRO A 8 40.87 -1.46 47.54
N GLY A 9 40.42 -2.71 47.67
CA GLY A 9 41.17 -3.81 48.30
C GLY A 9 41.11 -3.85 49.84
N GLY A 10 40.42 -2.92 50.49
CA GLY A 10 40.21 -2.91 51.93
C GLY A 10 38.96 -3.68 52.37
N ILE A 11 38.82 -3.87 53.69
CA ILE A 11 37.61 -4.38 54.34
C ILE A 11 37.22 -3.42 55.45
N THR A 12 35.99 -2.91 55.43
CA THR A 12 35.41 -2.15 56.55
C THR A 12 34.40 -3.02 57.27
N HIS A 13 34.67 -3.33 58.54
CA HIS A 13 33.72 -4.00 59.42
C HIS A 13 32.92 -2.96 60.20
N LEU A 14 31.59 -3.06 60.15
CA LEU A 14 30.69 -2.23 60.95
C LEU A 14 30.08 -3.11 62.04
N ASP A 15 30.21 -2.69 63.29
CA ASP A 15 29.47 -3.35 64.38
C ASP A 15 27.96 -3.09 64.22
N HIS A 16 27.16 -4.10 64.56
CA HIS A 16 25.71 -4.14 64.45
C HIS A 16 24.99 -3.49 65.64
N THR A 17 25.72 -3.00 66.64
CA THR A 17 25.13 -2.27 67.76
C THR A 17 24.50 -0.95 67.28
N PRO A 18 23.32 -0.56 67.81
CA PRO A 18 22.63 0.65 67.37
C PRO A 18 23.50 1.91 67.43
N ASP A 19 24.35 2.04 68.45
CA ASP A 19 25.23 3.19 68.64
C ASP A 19 26.36 3.23 67.61
N ALA A 20 26.98 2.09 67.29
CA ALA A 20 28.01 2.03 66.25
C ALA A 20 27.43 2.35 64.86
N VAL A 21 26.24 1.83 64.56
CA VAL A 21 25.52 2.13 63.31
C VAL A 21 25.15 3.61 63.24
N ALA A 22 24.63 4.18 64.33
CA ALA A 22 24.30 5.60 64.40
C ALA A 22 25.54 6.49 64.25
N ALA A 23 26.64 6.17 64.92
CA ALA A 23 27.91 6.89 64.80
C ALA A 23 28.45 6.88 63.36
N PHE A 24 28.26 5.78 62.64
CA PHE A 24 28.67 5.67 61.24
C PHE A 24 27.74 6.41 60.26
N LEU A 25 26.42 6.35 60.48
CA LEU A 25 25.42 6.92 59.58
C LEU A 25 25.26 8.43 59.77
N ARG A 26 25.05 8.89 61.00
CA ARG A 26 24.62 10.27 61.30
C ARG A 26 25.48 11.38 60.69
N PRO A 27 26.83 11.32 60.69
CA PRO A 27 27.65 12.41 60.15
C PRO A 27 27.70 12.45 58.62
N ARG A 28 27.22 11.41 57.92
CA ARG A 28 27.31 11.32 56.47
C ARG A 28 26.30 12.23 55.77
N PRO A 29 26.61 12.70 54.55
CA PRO A 29 25.66 13.46 53.75
C PRO A 29 24.45 12.60 53.42
N VAL A 30 23.27 13.23 53.35
CA VAL A 30 22.00 12.52 53.06
C VAL A 30 22.02 11.78 51.73
N ALA A 31 22.79 12.26 50.75
CA ALA A 31 22.96 11.63 49.44
C ALA A 31 23.67 10.27 49.49
N ALA A 32 24.38 9.95 50.58
CA ALA A 32 25.02 8.64 50.77
C ALA A 32 24.02 7.55 51.19
N LEU A 33 22.79 7.91 51.59
CA LEU A 33 21.79 6.97 52.08
C LEU A 33 21.17 6.19 50.91
N TYR A 34 21.11 4.86 51.03
CA TYR A 34 20.54 4.01 49.99
C TYR A 34 19.05 4.31 49.73
N GLY A 35 18.72 4.59 48.47
CA GLY A 35 17.39 5.02 48.04
C GLY A 35 17.19 6.53 48.01
N VAL A 36 18.20 7.32 48.38
CA VAL A 36 18.22 8.78 48.18
C VAL A 36 19.00 9.09 46.90
N GLY A 37 18.27 9.38 45.82
CA GLY A 37 18.86 9.88 44.57
C GLY A 37 19.13 11.40 44.59
N PRO A 38 19.76 11.96 43.54
CA PRO A 38 20.11 13.39 43.46
C PRO A 38 18.91 14.33 43.69
N SER A 39 17.74 13.99 43.14
CA SER A 39 16.51 14.79 43.30
C SER A 39 16.01 14.80 44.75
N THR A 40 16.06 13.64 45.41
CA THR A 40 15.63 13.49 46.81
C THR A 40 16.61 14.20 47.75
N ALA A 41 17.92 14.07 47.50
CA ALA A 41 18.95 14.79 48.25
C ALA A 41 18.82 16.31 48.10
N SER A 42 18.55 16.81 46.90
CA SER A 42 18.30 18.24 46.64
C SER A 42 17.06 18.74 47.38
N LEU A 43 15.95 17.99 47.31
CA LEU A 43 14.73 18.33 48.04
C LEU A 43 14.96 18.40 49.55
N LEU A 44 15.59 17.37 50.14
CA LEU A 44 15.93 17.36 51.57
C LEU A 44 16.87 18.51 51.95
N SER A 45 17.86 18.81 51.11
CA SER A 45 18.78 19.93 51.31
C SER A 45 18.07 21.29 51.28
N ARG A 46 17.06 21.48 50.41
CA ARG A 46 16.23 22.71 50.42
C ARG A 46 15.46 22.90 51.73
N HIS A 47 15.21 21.82 52.46
CA HIS A 47 14.59 21.85 53.79
C HIS A 47 15.61 21.79 54.93
N GLY A 48 16.90 22.04 54.67
CA GLY A 48 17.96 22.07 55.67
C GLY A 48 18.45 20.69 56.14
N LEU A 49 17.98 19.61 55.52
CA LEU A 49 18.32 18.23 55.90
C LEU A 49 19.51 17.73 55.10
N HIS A 50 20.71 18.20 55.46
CA HIS A 50 21.95 17.90 54.73
C HIS A 50 22.61 16.58 55.13
N THR A 51 22.38 16.11 56.36
CA THR A 51 23.01 14.91 56.92
C THR A 51 21.98 13.82 57.18
N ILE A 52 22.43 12.57 57.22
CA ILE A 52 21.58 11.43 57.60
C ILE A 52 21.07 11.61 59.03
N GLY A 53 21.88 12.18 59.93
CA GLY A 53 21.47 12.52 61.29
C GLY A 53 20.29 13.48 61.34
N ALA A 54 20.32 14.56 60.54
CA ALA A 54 19.20 15.51 60.47
C ALA A 54 17.91 14.84 59.99
N VAL A 55 18.00 13.93 59.01
CA VAL A 55 16.85 13.14 58.55
C VAL A 55 16.37 12.16 59.63
N ALA A 56 17.28 11.53 60.36
CA ALA A 56 16.95 10.63 61.47
C ALA A 56 16.29 11.35 62.65
N ASP A 57 16.54 12.65 62.83
CA ASP A 57 15.91 13.44 63.89
C ASP A 57 14.57 14.07 63.44
N THR A 58 14.28 14.02 62.13
CA THR A 58 13.04 14.58 61.57
C THR A 58 11.84 13.66 61.85
N PRO A 59 10.70 14.20 62.31
CA PRO A 59 9.48 13.42 62.49
C PRO A 59 9.02 12.72 61.20
N LEU A 60 8.58 11.45 61.31
CA LEU A 60 8.13 10.64 60.18
C LEU A 60 7.04 11.35 59.34
N GLY A 61 6.07 11.98 59.98
CA GLY A 61 4.99 12.68 59.29
C GLY A 61 5.49 13.83 58.40
N THR A 62 6.56 14.50 58.81
CA THR A 62 7.20 15.56 58.02
C THR A 62 7.91 14.97 56.80
N LEU A 63 8.68 13.89 56.96
CA LEU A 63 9.33 13.23 55.83
C LEU A 63 8.32 12.61 54.85
N GLN A 64 7.21 12.09 55.33
CA GLN A 64 6.14 11.57 54.48
C GLN A 64 5.41 12.67 53.69
N ARG A 65 5.27 13.87 54.27
CA ARG A 65 4.75 15.03 53.54
C ARG A 65 5.72 15.50 52.45
N LEU A 66 7.02 15.42 52.70
CA LEU A 66 8.04 15.85 51.72
C LEU A 66 8.26 14.83 50.60
N LEU A 67 8.34 13.53 50.93
CA LEU A 67 8.81 12.48 50.01
C LEU A 67 7.72 11.48 49.60
N GLY A 68 6.51 11.63 50.15
CA GLY A 68 5.44 10.64 50.04
C GLY A 68 5.51 9.55 51.12
N LYS A 69 4.37 8.88 51.33
CA LYS A 69 4.16 7.96 52.46
C LYS A 69 5.17 6.81 52.52
N THR A 70 5.43 6.16 51.39
CA THR A 70 6.30 4.97 51.31
C THR A 70 7.78 5.36 51.39
N THR A 71 8.22 6.25 50.51
CA THR A 71 9.61 6.72 50.43
C THR A 71 10.05 7.43 51.71
N GLY A 72 9.19 8.29 52.26
CA GLY A 72 9.44 8.97 53.53
C GLY A 72 9.62 7.99 54.70
N ARG A 73 8.81 6.93 54.78
CA ARG A 73 8.98 5.87 55.78
C ARG A 73 10.27 5.09 55.58
N GLN A 74 10.59 4.69 54.36
CA GLN A 74 11.81 3.93 54.06
C GLN A 74 13.08 4.72 54.40
N ILE A 75 13.12 6.00 54.03
CA ILE A 75 14.26 6.87 54.33
C ILE A 75 14.38 7.13 55.83
N HIS A 76 13.26 7.30 56.54
CA HIS A 76 13.22 7.47 57.99
C HIS A 76 13.74 6.24 58.77
N GLU A 77 13.39 5.02 58.34
CA GLU A 77 13.90 3.80 58.97
C GLU A 77 15.38 3.57 58.61
N ARG A 78 15.75 3.74 57.34
CA ARG A 78 17.14 3.56 56.89
C ARG A 78 18.11 4.57 57.50
N SER A 79 17.69 5.82 57.74
CA SER A 79 18.52 6.82 58.41
C SER A 79 18.84 6.46 59.87
N ARG A 80 18.04 5.56 60.47
CA ARG A 80 18.27 4.96 61.79
C ARG A 80 18.88 3.56 61.74
N GLY A 81 19.39 3.14 60.58
CA GLY A 81 20.02 1.83 60.41
C GLY A 81 19.05 0.66 60.39
N ARG A 82 17.75 0.88 60.17
CA ARG A 82 16.73 -0.17 60.10
C ARG A 82 16.40 -0.49 58.64
N ASP A 83 16.75 -1.69 58.21
CA ASP A 83 16.38 -2.26 56.91
C ASP A 83 16.13 -3.76 57.11
N ASP A 84 14.87 -4.16 57.05
CA ASP A 84 14.40 -5.53 57.31
C ASP A 84 14.38 -6.41 56.06
N ARG A 85 14.86 -5.90 54.92
CA ARG A 85 14.84 -6.63 53.65
C ARG A 85 15.76 -7.86 53.75
N PRO A 86 15.23 -9.07 53.50
CA PRO A 86 16.07 -10.27 53.47
C PRO A 86 17.01 -10.22 52.27
N VAL A 87 18.18 -10.83 52.42
CA VAL A 87 19.07 -11.09 51.29
C VAL A 87 18.45 -12.20 50.45
N VAL A 88 18.08 -11.88 49.21
CA VAL A 88 17.52 -12.84 48.26
C VAL A 88 18.62 -13.26 47.27
N PRO A 89 19.04 -14.54 47.23
CA PRO A 89 20.00 -15.02 46.25
C PRO A 89 19.39 -14.92 44.84
N GLN A 90 20.21 -14.49 43.87
CA GLN A 90 19.86 -14.10 42.49
C GLN A 90 18.47 -14.53 41.98
N ALA A 91 17.57 -13.55 41.87
CA ALA A 91 16.40 -13.68 41.01
C ALA A 91 16.79 -13.39 39.55
N PRO A 92 16.25 -14.13 38.56
CA PRO A 92 16.43 -13.78 37.16
C PRO A 92 15.97 -12.34 36.93
N ALA A 93 16.68 -11.60 36.07
CA ALA A 93 16.36 -10.21 35.78
C ALA A 93 14.87 -10.10 35.39
N ARG A 94 14.10 -9.36 36.20
CA ARG A 94 12.65 -9.23 36.03
C ARG A 94 12.28 -8.51 34.72
N SER A 95 13.23 -7.76 34.18
CA SER A 95 13.17 -7.08 32.88
C SER A 95 14.58 -6.82 32.37
N CYS A 96 14.76 -6.81 31.05
CA CYS A 96 15.94 -6.30 30.37
C CYS A 96 15.48 -5.21 29.41
N SER A 97 16.02 -3.99 29.55
CA SER A 97 15.72 -2.86 28.67
C SER A 97 17.01 -2.34 28.05
N ALA A 98 16.91 -1.77 26.85
CA ALA A 98 18.00 -1.10 26.16
C ALA A 98 17.49 0.25 25.68
N ASP A 99 18.10 1.33 26.19
CA ASP A 99 17.69 2.69 25.88
C ASP A 99 18.68 3.32 24.90
N HIS A 100 18.19 4.17 24.00
CA HIS A 100 19.01 4.95 23.07
C HIS A 100 18.70 6.44 23.25
N ALA A 101 19.69 7.21 23.71
CA ALA A 101 19.57 8.65 23.84
C ALA A 101 19.83 9.33 22.48
N PHE A 102 18.90 10.16 22.03
CA PHE A 102 19.08 10.97 20.83
C PHE A 102 19.95 12.20 21.12
N PRO A 103 20.75 12.68 20.14
CA PRO A 103 21.64 13.82 20.34
C PRO A 103 20.92 15.17 20.47
N ARG A 104 19.63 15.24 20.12
CA ARG A 104 18.74 16.40 20.28
C ARG A 104 17.31 15.89 20.52
N ASP A 105 16.46 16.73 21.09
CA ASP A 105 15.04 16.43 21.28
C ASP A 105 14.40 16.08 19.93
N GLU A 106 13.89 14.86 19.81
CA GLU A 106 13.30 14.33 18.59
C GLU A 106 11.78 14.38 18.73
N LEU A 107 11.14 15.18 17.88
CA LEU A 107 9.69 15.41 17.90
C LEU A 107 8.99 14.79 16.68
N ASP A 108 9.77 14.22 15.75
CA ASP A 108 9.25 13.53 14.59
C ASP A 108 8.77 12.11 14.97
N PRO A 109 7.45 11.85 14.91
CA PRO A 109 6.90 10.52 15.18
C PRO A 109 7.45 9.45 14.23
N ALA A 110 7.88 9.81 13.02
CA ALA A 110 8.46 8.88 12.07
C ALA A 110 9.87 8.41 12.49
N ARG A 111 10.64 9.26 13.18
CA ARG A 111 11.95 8.89 13.74
C ARG A 111 11.85 8.05 15.01
N HIS A 112 10.77 8.23 15.78
CA HIS A 112 10.41 7.30 16.87
C HIS A 112 10.02 5.91 16.34
N ARG A 113 9.41 5.84 15.15
CA ARG A 113 8.91 4.61 14.50
C ARG A 113 9.99 3.80 13.76
N LYS A 114 11.19 3.66 14.33
CA LYS A 114 12.22 2.70 13.87
C LYS A 114 11.84 1.23 14.22
N TYR A 115 10.59 0.86 13.95
CA TYR A 115 9.98 -0.45 14.20
C TYR A 115 9.45 -1.13 12.94
N ALA A 116 9.44 -0.46 11.78
CA ALA A 116 9.24 -1.12 10.49
C ALA A 116 10.61 -1.51 9.88
N GLN A 117 10.76 -2.77 9.50
CA GLN A 117 11.97 -3.31 8.86
C GLN A 117 11.73 -3.56 7.38
N THR A 118 12.71 -3.19 6.55
CA THR A 118 12.77 -3.60 5.14
C THR A 118 13.41 -4.97 4.98
N MET A 119 13.36 -5.55 3.77
CA MET A 119 14.14 -6.75 3.45
C MET A 119 15.65 -6.59 3.69
N ALA A 120 16.18 -5.37 3.52
CA ALA A 120 17.60 -5.09 3.77
C ALA A 120 17.90 -5.16 5.28
N ASP A 121 17.01 -4.63 6.11
CA ASP A 121 17.13 -4.69 7.56
C ASP A 121 17.02 -6.13 8.08
N LEU A 122 16.10 -6.93 7.51
CA LEU A 122 15.99 -8.35 7.84
C LEU A 122 17.23 -9.15 7.43
N ALA A 123 17.76 -8.90 6.24
CA ALA A 123 18.99 -9.53 5.77
C ALA A 123 20.17 -9.20 6.70
N ALA A 124 20.30 -7.93 7.09
CA ALA A 124 21.32 -7.48 8.03
C ALA A 124 21.16 -8.10 9.41
N ALA A 125 19.92 -8.20 9.93
CA ALA A 125 19.63 -8.83 11.22
C ALA A 125 20.01 -10.32 11.25
N LEU A 126 19.92 -11.01 10.11
CA LEU A 126 20.33 -12.40 9.95
C LEU A 126 21.81 -12.57 9.57
N GLY A 127 22.58 -11.48 9.49
CA GLY A 127 23.99 -11.51 9.13
C GLY A 127 24.26 -11.98 7.70
N MET A 128 23.32 -11.78 6.76
CA MET A 128 23.47 -12.23 5.37
C MET A 128 23.37 -11.07 4.36
N PRO A 129 24.05 -11.15 3.20
CA PRO A 129 23.89 -10.18 2.13
C PRO A 129 22.46 -10.15 1.56
N LEU A 130 21.99 -8.96 1.14
CA LEU A 130 20.63 -8.78 0.59
C LEU A 130 20.34 -9.69 -0.61
N GLY A 131 21.33 -9.94 -1.48
CA GLY A 131 21.17 -10.86 -2.62
C GLY A 131 20.87 -12.30 -2.18
N THR A 132 21.56 -12.78 -1.14
CA THR A 132 21.33 -14.10 -0.56
C THR A 132 19.96 -14.20 0.10
N PHE A 133 19.54 -13.15 0.82
CA PHE A 133 18.21 -13.08 1.43
C PHE A 133 17.10 -13.14 0.38
N ARG A 134 17.25 -12.41 -0.73
CA ARG A 134 16.29 -12.42 -1.86
C ARG A 134 16.15 -13.80 -2.50
N ASN A 135 17.25 -14.55 -2.59
CA ASN A 135 17.24 -15.89 -3.19
C ASN A 135 16.67 -16.95 -2.25
N LYS A 136 17.08 -16.95 -0.97
CA LYS A 136 16.63 -17.94 0.02
C LYS A 136 15.21 -17.68 0.53
N LYS A 137 14.72 -16.45 0.39
CA LYS A 137 13.40 -15.99 0.87
C LYS A 137 13.06 -16.45 2.30
N PRO A 138 13.88 -16.14 3.31
CA PRO A 138 13.58 -16.55 4.70
C PRO A 138 12.24 -16.03 5.21
N HIS A 139 11.80 -14.88 4.71
CA HIS A 139 10.52 -14.24 5.05
C HIS A 139 9.28 -15.00 4.54
N THR A 140 9.44 -16.06 3.75
CA THR A 140 8.33 -16.92 3.30
C THR A 140 8.24 -18.25 4.04
N GLN A 141 9.05 -18.44 5.07
CA GLN A 141 9.03 -19.66 5.88
C GLN A 141 7.75 -19.76 6.72
N GLU A 142 7.32 -20.98 7.00
CA GLU A 142 6.15 -21.25 7.84
C GLU A 142 6.36 -20.66 9.25
N GLY A 143 5.38 -19.90 9.73
CA GLY A 143 5.44 -19.20 11.01
C GLY A 143 6.12 -17.83 10.99
N HIS A 144 6.75 -17.41 9.89
CA HIS A 144 7.30 -16.05 9.79
C HIS A 144 6.16 -15.00 9.80
N PRO A 145 6.32 -13.87 10.51
CA PRO A 145 5.33 -12.79 10.49
C PRO A 145 5.02 -12.30 9.09
N ALA A 146 3.73 -12.02 8.83
CA ALA A 146 3.32 -11.38 7.58
C ALA A 146 3.88 -9.95 7.49
N PRO A 147 4.16 -9.43 6.28
CA PRO A 147 4.47 -8.02 6.12
C PRO A 147 3.29 -7.15 6.58
N ILE A 148 3.61 -6.03 7.23
CA ILE A 148 2.65 -5.02 7.67
C ILE A 148 2.19 -4.12 6.51
N SER A 149 2.98 -4.03 5.46
CA SER A 149 2.59 -3.37 4.21
C SER A 149 1.71 -4.29 3.36
N SER A 150 0.93 -3.71 2.45
CA SER A 150 0.14 -4.46 1.48
C SER A 150 0.97 -5.47 0.68
N PRO A 151 0.42 -6.65 0.33
CA PRO A 151 1.15 -7.67 -0.44
C PRO A 151 1.63 -7.21 -1.81
N ASP A 152 0.91 -6.28 -2.43
CA ASP A 152 1.23 -5.71 -3.75
C ASP A 152 2.18 -4.50 -3.67
N SER A 153 2.61 -4.10 -2.47
CA SER A 153 3.49 -2.95 -2.29
C SER A 153 4.89 -3.23 -2.83
N ARG A 154 5.46 -2.22 -3.50
CA ARG A 154 6.78 -2.33 -4.16
C ARG A 154 7.91 -2.64 -3.18
N ALA A 155 7.80 -2.15 -1.95
CA ALA A 155 8.68 -2.53 -0.85
C ALA A 155 7.82 -3.11 0.27
N LEU A 156 8.14 -4.33 0.66
CA LEU A 156 7.51 -4.98 1.80
C LEU A 156 8.17 -4.49 3.09
N LEU A 157 7.34 -4.22 4.09
CA LEU A 157 7.73 -3.83 5.43
C LEU A 157 7.25 -4.88 6.43
N TRP A 158 8.04 -5.13 7.46
CA TRP A 158 7.69 -6.03 8.56
C TRP A 158 7.77 -5.32 9.90
N ASP A 159 6.95 -5.77 10.86
CA ASP A 159 7.11 -5.33 12.25
C ASP A 159 8.37 -5.93 12.87
N ARG A 160 9.19 -5.06 13.45
CA ARG A 160 10.48 -5.40 14.06
C ARG A 160 10.35 -6.32 15.26
N GLU A 161 9.32 -6.13 16.08
CA GLU A 161 9.14 -6.91 17.30
C GLU A 161 8.71 -8.34 16.94
N GLN A 162 7.78 -8.47 15.99
CA GLN A 162 7.35 -9.76 15.48
C GLN A 162 8.49 -10.54 14.82
N THR A 163 9.27 -9.89 13.93
CA THR A 163 10.39 -10.58 13.25
C THR A 163 11.51 -10.93 14.22
N ALA A 164 11.84 -10.05 15.17
CA ALA A 164 12.82 -10.34 16.22
C ALA A 164 12.37 -11.49 17.13
N ALA A 165 11.09 -11.54 17.53
CA ALA A 165 10.54 -12.64 18.33
C ALA A 165 10.63 -13.97 17.57
N PHE A 166 10.22 -13.99 16.30
CA PHE A 166 10.30 -15.18 15.45
C PHE A 166 11.73 -15.71 15.33
N TYR A 167 12.70 -14.86 14.96
CA TYR A 167 14.09 -15.30 14.81
C TYR A 167 14.76 -15.66 16.14
N ALA A 168 14.26 -15.15 17.27
CA ALA A 168 14.71 -15.54 18.61
C ALA A 168 14.05 -16.83 19.13
N GLY A 169 13.15 -17.46 18.37
CA GLY A 169 12.39 -18.65 18.80
C GLY A 169 11.39 -18.35 19.92
N LYS A 170 10.97 -17.09 20.06
CA LYS A 170 9.99 -16.63 21.06
C LYS A 170 8.59 -16.60 20.44
N PRO A 171 7.51 -16.69 21.25
CA PRO A 171 6.16 -16.49 20.76
C PRO A 171 6.04 -15.10 20.11
N VAL A 172 5.53 -15.07 18.88
CA VAL A 172 5.34 -13.83 18.12
C VAL A 172 4.18 -13.05 18.74
N PRO A 173 4.38 -11.80 19.17
CA PRO A 173 3.29 -10.98 19.70
C PRO A 173 2.28 -10.67 18.60
N ALA A 174 0.99 -10.67 18.97
CA ALA A 174 -0.06 -10.23 18.08
C ALA A 174 0.02 -8.70 17.89
N LEU A 175 -0.24 -8.24 16.67
CA LEU A 175 -0.43 -6.81 16.42
C LEU A 175 -1.75 -6.35 17.06
N PRO A 176 -1.86 -5.06 17.43
CA PRO A 176 -3.13 -4.53 17.91
C PRO A 176 -4.22 -4.66 16.85
N ASP A 177 -5.40 -5.17 17.23
CA ASP A 177 -6.56 -5.29 16.32
C ASP A 177 -7.31 -3.96 16.13
N VAL A 178 -6.89 -2.90 16.81
CA VAL A 178 -7.57 -1.60 16.79
C VAL A 178 -6.87 -0.68 15.81
N ASP A 179 -7.54 -0.39 14.71
CA ASP A 179 -7.15 0.65 13.75
C ASP A 179 -6.98 2.00 14.47
N SER A 180 -5.82 2.63 14.28
CA SER A 180 -5.53 3.96 14.81
C SER A 180 -5.60 5.01 13.71
N ASP A 181 -6.01 6.22 14.09
CA ASP A 181 -5.98 7.39 13.22
C ASP A 181 -4.54 7.79 12.84
N GLU A 182 -3.54 7.34 13.60
CA GLU A 182 -2.12 7.57 13.31
C GLU A 182 -1.47 6.45 12.48
N ASP A 183 -2.23 5.44 12.06
CA ASP A 183 -1.70 4.36 11.22
C ASP A 183 -1.17 4.93 9.91
N LEU A 184 0.03 4.49 9.52
CA LEU A 184 0.65 4.88 8.27
C LEU A 184 0.18 3.93 7.17
N LEU A 185 -0.70 4.45 6.32
CA LEU A 185 -1.26 3.70 5.20
C LEU A 185 -0.33 3.79 4.01
N ASP A 186 0.04 2.65 3.44
CA ASP A 186 0.69 2.62 2.13
C ASP A 186 -0.28 3.05 1.01
N ARG A 187 0.21 3.10 -0.23
CA ARG A 187 -0.61 3.50 -1.39
C ARG A 187 -1.90 2.68 -1.53
N HIS A 188 -1.84 1.37 -1.30
CA HIS A 188 -2.97 0.47 -1.50
C HIS A 188 -3.98 0.62 -0.37
N GLU A 189 -3.50 0.71 0.86
CA GLU A 189 -4.32 0.94 2.05
C GLU A 189 -4.98 2.31 2.03
N ALA A 190 -4.23 3.36 1.66
CA ALA A 190 -4.77 4.72 1.54
C ALA A 190 -5.85 4.80 0.43
N ALA A 191 -5.66 4.06 -0.67
CA ALA A 191 -6.68 3.94 -1.71
C ALA A 191 -7.94 3.21 -1.21
N ALA A 192 -7.76 2.14 -0.43
CA ALA A 192 -8.86 1.39 0.20
C ALA A 192 -9.63 2.25 1.20
N GLU A 193 -8.93 2.99 2.08
CA GLU A 193 -9.53 3.92 3.04
C GLU A 193 -10.33 5.03 2.32
N LEU A 194 -9.83 5.52 1.19
CA LEU A 194 -10.53 6.49 0.33
C LEU A 194 -11.68 5.87 -0.49
N GLY A 195 -11.76 4.55 -0.60
CA GLY A 195 -12.76 3.83 -1.38
C GLY A 195 -12.55 3.93 -2.90
N VAL A 196 -11.29 3.96 -3.36
CA VAL A 196 -10.92 4.06 -4.77
C VAL A 196 -9.96 2.95 -5.19
N ALA A 197 -9.85 2.69 -6.49
CA ALA A 197 -8.83 1.77 -7.00
C ALA A 197 -7.41 2.33 -6.75
N SER A 198 -6.44 1.48 -6.44
CA SER A 198 -5.03 1.85 -6.19
C SER A 198 -4.39 2.65 -7.33
N ALA A 199 -4.81 2.42 -8.59
CA ALA A 199 -4.39 3.21 -9.75
C ALA A 199 -4.88 4.67 -9.70
N SER A 200 -6.06 4.91 -9.11
CA SER A 200 -6.62 6.26 -8.96
C SER A 200 -5.90 7.07 -7.88
N TRP A 201 -5.27 6.41 -6.90
CA TRP A 201 -4.49 7.07 -5.85
C TRP A 201 -3.41 8.01 -6.39
N ASN A 202 -2.79 7.65 -7.52
CA ASN A 202 -1.75 8.46 -8.15
C ASN A 202 -2.21 9.88 -8.53
N LYS A 203 -3.52 10.09 -8.73
CA LYS A 203 -4.09 11.41 -8.99
C LYS A 203 -4.29 12.22 -7.71
N TYR A 204 -4.57 11.54 -6.60
CA TYR A 204 -4.87 12.16 -5.31
C TYR A 204 -3.60 12.47 -4.52
N LYS A 205 -2.57 11.63 -4.63
CA LYS A 205 -1.34 11.80 -3.84
C LYS A 205 -0.57 13.09 -4.12
N SER A 206 -0.87 13.78 -5.22
CA SER A 206 -0.30 15.09 -5.57
C SER A 206 -1.12 16.27 -5.02
N ASP A 207 -2.24 16.02 -4.35
CA ASP A 207 -3.01 17.07 -3.66
C ASP A 207 -2.17 17.63 -2.49
N PRO A 208 -2.08 18.96 -2.30
CA PRO A 208 -1.33 19.54 -1.19
C PRO A 208 -1.74 18.99 0.17
N LYS A 209 -3.04 18.73 0.40
CA LYS A 209 -3.56 18.20 1.66
C LYS A 209 -3.04 16.79 1.99
N LEU A 210 -2.58 16.05 1.00
CA LEU A 210 -1.96 14.73 1.18
C LEU A 210 -0.43 14.82 1.10
N THR A 211 0.09 15.67 0.21
CA THR A 211 1.53 15.80 -0.06
C THR A 211 2.29 16.36 1.14
N GLU A 212 1.71 17.32 1.86
CA GLU A 212 2.30 17.92 3.08
C GLU A 212 2.46 16.94 4.24
N HIS A 213 1.78 15.79 4.18
CA HIS A 213 1.78 14.77 5.22
C HIS A 213 2.36 13.42 4.76
N VAL A 214 3.03 13.40 3.60
CA VAL A 214 3.73 12.19 3.13
C VAL A 214 4.86 11.85 4.10
N ILE A 215 4.90 10.59 4.52
CA ILE A 215 5.98 10.04 5.34
C ILE A 215 6.65 8.93 4.55
N LEU A 216 7.98 8.99 4.45
CA LEU A 216 8.77 7.93 3.80
C LEU A 216 9.17 6.88 4.84
N VAL A 217 8.86 5.62 4.53
CA VAL A 217 9.21 4.47 5.38
C VAL A 217 10.02 3.44 4.58
N PRO A 218 11.28 3.13 4.95
CA PRO A 218 12.09 3.82 5.95
C PRO A 218 12.43 5.26 5.51
N ALA A 219 12.82 6.12 6.47
CA ALA A 219 13.20 7.49 6.16
C ALA A 219 14.48 7.56 5.31
N GLY A 220 14.49 8.41 4.29
CA GLY A 220 15.64 8.64 3.40
C GLY A 220 15.37 8.25 1.93
N ASP A 221 16.42 8.32 1.12
CA ASP A 221 16.34 7.99 -0.31
C ASP A 221 15.99 6.51 -0.51
N GLY A 222 14.87 6.25 -1.17
CA GLY A 222 14.34 4.90 -1.41
C GLY A 222 13.27 4.42 -0.42
N GLY A 223 12.84 5.27 0.51
CA GLY A 223 11.67 5.01 1.35
C GLY A 223 10.36 4.94 0.55
N THR A 224 9.38 4.19 1.05
CA THR A 224 8.05 4.10 0.44
C THR A 224 7.12 5.16 1.02
N GLU A 225 6.35 5.82 0.17
CA GLU A 225 5.37 6.84 0.56
C GLU A 225 4.23 6.22 1.38
N HIS A 226 3.97 6.77 2.57
CA HIS A 226 2.85 6.44 3.43
C HIS A 226 2.13 7.72 3.89
N TRP A 227 0.87 7.57 4.29
CA TRP A 227 0.02 8.67 4.77
C TRP A 227 -0.68 8.28 6.08
N PRO A 228 -0.70 9.16 7.10
CA PRO A 228 -1.47 8.90 8.30
C PRO A 228 -2.97 8.75 7.98
N ARG A 229 -3.63 7.74 8.56
CA ARG A 229 -5.05 7.43 8.33
C ARG A 229 -5.95 8.65 8.57
N ARG A 230 -5.70 9.44 9.61
CA ARG A 230 -6.43 10.69 9.88
C ARG A 230 -6.37 11.69 8.73
N VAL A 231 -5.24 11.76 8.02
CA VAL A 231 -5.07 12.68 6.90
C VAL A 231 -5.88 12.17 5.70
N VAL A 232 -5.83 10.87 5.43
CA VAL A 232 -6.63 10.25 4.36
C VAL A 232 -8.13 10.41 4.64
N ARG A 233 -8.56 10.22 5.90
CA ARG A 233 -9.94 10.45 6.35
C ARG A 233 -10.36 11.91 6.25
N ALA A 234 -9.53 12.84 6.70
CA ALA A 234 -9.79 14.28 6.58
C ALA A 234 -9.90 14.70 5.10
N PHE A 235 -9.02 14.17 4.25
CA PHE A 235 -9.09 14.37 2.80
C PHE A 235 -10.40 13.83 2.23
N LYS A 236 -10.79 12.60 2.58
CA LYS A 236 -12.06 11.97 2.21
C LYS A 236 -13.27 12.79 2.64
N ALA A 237 -13.26 13.33 3.86
CA ALA A 237 -14.35 14.17 4.39
C ALA A 237 -14.41 15.55 3.73
N SER A 238 -13.25 16.13 3.37
CA SER A 238 -13.17 17.41 2.67
C SER A 238 -13.50 17.31 1.17
N ARG A 239 -13.67 16.08 0.68
CA ARG A 239 -14.04 15.83 -0.71
C ARG A 239 -15.47 16.31 -0.93
N PRO A 240 -15.75 17.14 -1.95
CA PRO A 240 -17.12 17.45 -2.32
C PRO A 240 -17.85 16.12 -2.57
N GLY A 241 -18.90 15.90 -1.77
CA GLY A 241 -19.60 14.62 -1.68
C GLY A 241 -19.92 14.08 -3.06
N ARG A 242 -19.51 12.83 -3.31
CA ARG A 242 -20.01 12.07 -4.45
C ARG A 242 -21.46 11.77 -4.11
N GLY A 243 -22.40 12.53 -4.66
CA GLY A 243 -23.82 12.17 -4.64
C GLY A 243 -23.98 10.70 -5.01
N ALA A 244 -24.93 10.04 -4.35
CA ALA A 244 -25.34 8.68 -4.67
C ALA A 244 -25.58 8.58 -6.19
N GLY A 245 -24.93 7.59 -6.82
CA GLY A 245 -24.92 7.44 -8.27
C GLY A 245 -23.77 8.19 -8.93
N GLY A 246 -22.74 7.44 -9.35
CA GLY A 246 -21.74 7.92 -10.30
C GLY A 246 -22.36 8.12 -11.69
N GLY A 247 -23.32 9.05 -11.81
CA GLY A 247 -23.64 9.68 -13.07
C GLY A 247 -22.46 10.57 -13.46
N ARG A 248 -22.01 10.41 -14.71
CA ARG A 248 -21.10 11.34 -15.40
C ARG A 248 -21.59 12.76 -15.13
N ARG A 249 -20.69 13.69 -14.77
CA ARG A 249 -21.09 15.10 -14.57
C ARG A 249 -21.85 15.54 -15.83
N GLU A 250 -23.04 16.09 -15.63
CA GLU A 250 -23.81 16.72 -16.70
C GLU A 250 -22.92 17.82 -17.30
N GLY A 251 -22.57 17.68 -18.58
CA GLY A 251 -21.61 18.55 -19.28
C GLY A 251 -20.13 18.16 -19.25
N SER A 252 -19.71 17.02 -18.68
CA SER A 252 -18.32 16.51 -18.80
C SER A 252 -18.19 15.31 -19.74
N GLY A 253 -19.18 15.11 -20.60
CA GLY A 253 -19.04 14.22 -21.75
C GLY A 253 -18.49 14.98 -22.93
N ASP A 254 -17.71 14.28 -23.77
CA ASP A 254 -17.56 14.71 -25.16
C ASP A 254 -18.95 15.06 -25.68
N MET A 255 -19.14 16.28 -26.20
CA MET A 255 -20.45 16.80 -26.63
C MET A 255 -21.05 16.00 -27.80
N ILE A 256 -20.27 15.07 -28.34
CA ILE A 256 -20.57 14.24 -29.50
C ILE A 256 -20.61 12.76 -29.06
N PRO A 257 -21.58 11.97 -29.55
CA PRO A 257 -21.59 10.52 -29.40
C PRO A 257 -20.26 9.88 -29.81
N ARG A 258 -19.83 8.84 -29.08
CA ARG A 258 -18.48 8.27 -29.24
C ARG A 258 -18.22 7.70 -30.64
N ASP A 259 -19.26 7.16 -31.26
CA ASP A 259 -19.30 6.64 -32.62
C ASP A 259 -19.17 7.73 -33.69
N GLU A 260 -19.59 8.96 -33.38
CA GLU A 260 -19.47 10.11 -34.29
C GLU A 260 -18.11 10.81 -34.20
N ILE A 261 -17.31 10.58 -33.15
CA ILE A 261 -16.03 11.28 -32.96
C ILE A 261 -15.05 11.03 -34.13
N LEU A 262 -14.86 9.77 -34.56
CA LEU A 262 -13.91 9.46 -35.63
C LEU A 262 -14.34 10.00 -37.00
N PRO A 263 -15.61 9.85 -37.44
CA PRO A 263 -16.11 10.48 -38.66
C PRO A 263 -15.90 12.01 -38.67
N ARG A 264 -16.22 12.69 -37.57
CA ARG A 264 -16.04 14.15 -37.48
C ARG A 264 -14.58 14.60 -37.52
N ILE A 265 -13.69 13.83 -36.90
CA ILE A 265 -12.24 14.08 -37.00
C ILE A 265 -11.75 13.85 -38.45
N ALA A 266 -12.35 12.89 -39.17
CA ALA A 266 -12.02 12.65 -40.56
C ALA A 266 -12.42 13.82 -41.46
N GLU A 267 -13.62 14.39 -41.27
CA GLU A 267 -14.07 15.62 -41.96
C GLU A 267 -13.10 16.78 -41.72
N LEU A 268 -12.72 17.02 -40.46
CA LEU A 268 -11.77 18.08 -40.12
C LEU A 268 -10.37 17.87 -40.74
N LEU A 269 -9.94 16.62 -40.90
CA LEU A 269 -8.68 16.29 -41.56
C LEU A 269 -8.75 16.39 -43.10
N ASP A 270 -9.95 16.32 -43.68
CA ASP A 270 -10.15 16.59 -45.12
C ASP A 270 -10.06 18.08 -45.42
N ASP A 271 -10.54 18.92 -44.50
CA ASP A 271 -10.45 20.38 -44.60
C ASP A 271 -9.02 20.90 -44.30
N ASP A 272 -8.40 20.41 -43.22
CA ASP A 272 -7.04 20.79 -42.80
C ASP A 272 -6.24 19.57 -42.33
N PRO A 273 -5.35 18.99 -43.17
CA PRO A 273 -4.53 17.85 -42.78
C PRO A 273 -3.55 18.18 -41.63
N ALA A 274 -3.22 19.46 -41.45
CA ALA A 274 -2.34 19.97 -40.41
C ALA A 274 -3.08 20.37 -39.12
N ILE A 275 -4.39 20.11 -39.01
CA ILE A 275 -5.20 20.52 -37.87
C ILE A 275 -4.58 20.07 -36.53
N THR A 276 -4.60 21.00 -35.58
CA THR A 276 -4.00 20.79 -34.26
C THR A 276 -4.95 20.08 -33.29
N LEU A 277 -4.38 19.43 -32.27
CA LEU A 277 -5.14 18.81 -31.18
C LEU A 277 -6.07 19.79 -30.46
N ALA A 278 -5.65 21.04 -30.31
CA ALA A 278 -6.43 22.06 -29.63
C ALA A 278 -7.65 22.47 -30.47
N ALA A 279 -7.44 22.69 -31.78
CA ALA A 279 -8.51 23.03 -32.71
C ALA A 279 -9.57 21.92 -32.77
N VAL A 280 -9.16 20.64 -32.89
CA VAL A 280 -10.12 19.52 -32.87
C VAL A 280 -10.92 19.46 -31.56
N ALA A 281 -10.26 19.62 -30.42
CA ALA A 281 -10.91 19.56 -29.12
C ALA A 281 -11.95 20.69 -28.93
N GLU A 282 -11.60 21.89 -29.38
CA GLU A 282 -12.46 23.07 -29.34
C GLU A 282 -13.66 22.93 -30.29
N THR A 283 -13.41 22.59 -31.56
CA THR A 283 -14.45 22.47 -32.59
C THR A 283 -15.47 21.37 -32.26
N LEU A 284 -15.01 20.24 -31.73
CA LEU A 284 -15.88 19.09 -31.45
C LEU A 284 -16.40 19.06 -30.00
N GLY A 285 -15.98 19.97 -29.13
CA GLY A 285 -16.34 19.96 -27.71
C GLY A 285 -15.96 18.65 -27.02
N ILE A 286 -14.76 18.12 -27.33
CA ILE A 286 -14.24 16.86 -26.79
C ILE A 286 -12.98 17.08 -25.95
N ALA A 287 -12.66 16.12 -25.09
CA ALA A 287 -11.44 16.20 -24.29
C ALA A 287 -10.18 16.19 -25.19
N LYS A 288 -9.34 17.22 -25.08
CA LYS A 288 -8.04 17.31 -25.77
C LYS A 288 -7.19 16.05 -25.54
N PHE A 289 -7.18 15.56 -24.31
CA PHE A 289 -6.55 14.30 -23.92
C PHE A 289 -7.51 13.45 -23.09
N PRO A 290 -7.61 12.12 -23.33
CA PRO A 290 -6.96 11.38 -24.41
C PRO A 290 -7.74 11.39 -25.74
N THR A 291 -8.97 11.94 -25.78
CA THR A 291 -9.93 11.69 -26.87
C THR A 291 -9.49 12.26 -28.21
N ALA A 292 -9.24 13.57 -28.32
CA ALA A 292 -8.81 14.19 -29.57
C ALA A 292 -7.47 13.63 -30.07
N GLN A 293 -6.53 13.37 -29.14
CA GLN A 293 -5.24 12.75 -29.45
C GLN A 293 -5.39 11.35 -30.05
N ALA A 294 -6.15 10.47 -29.41
CA ALA A 294 -6.36 9.12 -29.89
C ALA A 294 -7.11 9.12 -31.23
N GLY A 295 -8.13 9.97 -31.37
CA GLY A 295 -8.92 10.10 -32.60
C GLY A 295 -8.08 10.54 -33.79
N LEU A 296 -7.28 11.60 -33.66
CA LEU A 296 -6.39 12.06 -34.74
C LEU A 296 -5.37 10.99 -35.13
N ALA A 297 -4.73 10.34 -34.15
CA ALA A 297 -3.78 9.27 -34.43
C ALA A 297 -4.45 8.09 -35.17
N GLN A 298 -5.67 7.74 -34.78
CA GLN A 298 -6.43 6.66 -35.38
C GLN A 298 -6.84 6.96 -36.83
N VAL A 299 -7.38 8.14 -37.11
CA VAL A 299 -7.80 8.53 -38.47
C VAL A 299 -6.59 8.69 -39.39
N ARG A 300 -5.53 9.37 -38.94
CA ARG A 300 -4.28 9.51 -39.73
C ARG A 300 -3.66 8.16 -40.03
N GLY A 301 -3.56 7.27 -39.05
CA GLY A 301 -2.99 5.93 -39.25
C GLY A 301 -3.80 5.08 -40.22
N ARG A 302 -5.14 5.13 -40.16
CA ARG A 302 -6.01 4.43 -41.12
C ARG A 302 -5.81 4.91 -42.55
N ARG A 303 -5.77 6.24 -42.77
CA ARG A 303 -5.53 6.82 -44.11
C ARG A 303 -4.13 6.47 -44.65
N ILE A 304 -3.12 6.45 -43.78
CA ILE A 304 -1.78 5.97 -44.16
C ILE A 304 -1.84 4.49 -44.58
N ALA A 305 -2.53 3.64 -43.81
CA ALA A 305 -2.69 2.22 -44.17
C ALA A 305 -3.42 2.05 -45.51
N ASP A 306 -4.49 2.80 -45.76
CA ASP A 306 -5.24 2.80 -47.03
C ASP A 306 -4.33 3.17 -48.21
N LEU A 307 -3.49 4.20 -48.05
CA LEU A 307 -2.55 4.64 -49.07
C LEU A 307 -1.43 3.61 -49.33
N LEU A 308 -0.92 2.97 -48.27
CA LEU A 308 0.09 1.91 -48.38
C LEU A 308 -0.46 0.65 -49.08
N GLU A 309 -1.73 0.29 -48.88
CA GLU A 309 -2.37 -0.80 -49.62
C GLU A 309 -2.58 -0.45 -51.09
N ALA A 310 -2.99 0.78 -51.39
CA ALA A 310 -3.13 1.26 -52.76
C ALA A 310 -1.77 1.40 -53.46
N THR A 311 -0.71 1.73 -52.70
CA THR A 311 0.62 2.07 -53.22
C THR A 311 1.74 1.38 -52.42
N PRO A 312 2.02 0.09 -52.67
CA PRO A 312 2.89 -0.73 -51.82
C PRO A 312 4.37 -0.31 -51.75
N HIS A 313 4.83 0.58 -52.64
CA HIS A 313 6.22 1.02 -52.69
C HIS A 313 6.52 2.25 -51.80
N LEU A 314 5.49 2.85 -51.20
CA LEU A 314 5.66 3.97 -50.27
C LEU A 314 6.08 3.46 -48.90
N THR A 315 6.94 4.22 -48.24
CA THR A 315 7.16 4.08 -46.79
C THR A 315 6.04 4.78 -46.01
N PRO A 316 5.77 4.40 -44.74
CA PRO A 316 4.77 5.08 -43.91
C PRO A 316 5.02 6.59 -43.79
N GLN A 317 6.28 7.02 -43.75
CA GLN A 317 6.64 8.43 -43.73
C GLN A 317 6.26 9.14 -45.04
N GLN A 318 6.59 8.56 -46.19
CA GLN A 318 6.22 9.12 -47.49
C GLN A 318 4.70 9.18 -47.68
N ALA A 319 3.97 8.18 -47.20
CA ALA A 319 2.51 8.19 -47.19
C ALA A 319 1.96 9.33 -46.31
N ALA A 320 2.53 9.56 -45.12
CA ALA A 320 2.14 10.67 -44.26
C ALA A 320 2.46 12.05 -44.87
N GLU A 321 3.58 12.18 -45.58
CA GLU A 321 3.97 13.38 -46.33
C GLU A 321 3.01 13.65 -47.50
N GLN A 322 2.65 12.63 -48.27
CA GLN A 322 1.67 12.74 -49.36
C GLN A 322 0.27 13.14 -48.86
N LEU A 323 -0.12 12.69 -47.67
CA LEU A 323 -1.37 13.07 -47.02
C LEU A 323 -1.31 14.46 -46.34
N GLY A 324 -0.17 15.17 -46.42
CA GLY A 324 0.00 16.51 -45.88
C GLY A 324 0.10 16.58 -44.36
N TYR A 325 0.42 15.48 -43.67
CA TYR A 325 0.48 15.45 -42.21
C TYR A 325 1.78 16.04 -41.65
N PRO A 326 1.72 16.84 -40.57
CA PRO A 326 2.92 17.41 -39.96
C PRO A 326 3.86 16.33 -39.42
N THR A 327 5.17 16.53 -39.57
CA THR A 327 6.23 15.56 -39.18
C THR A 327 6.14 15.09 -37.73
N ILE A 328 5.77 15.97 -36.80
CA ILE A 328 5.59 15.63 -35.38
C ILE A 328 4.51 14.56 -35.13
N THR A 329 3.58 14.40 -36.08
CA THR A 329 2.46 13.46 -35.99
C THR A 329 2.77 12.09 -36.60
N HIS A 330 3.84 11.98 -37.39
CA HIS A 330 4.17 10.78 -38.16
C HIS A 330 4.40 9.57 -37.26
N ARG A 331 5.18 9.70 -36.19
CA ARG A 331 5.50 8.55 -35.30
C ARG A 331 4.23 7.86 -34.78
N GLY A 332 3.29 8.63 -34.24
CA GLY A 332 2.06 8.07 -33.68
C GLY A 332 1.13 7.48 -34.73
N ALA A 333 1.02 8.13 -35.89
CA ALA A 333 0.19 7.67 -37.00
C ALA A 333 0.78 6.40 -37.67
N ASN A 334 2.11 6.30 -37.80
CA ASN A 334 2.77 5.14 -38.40
C ASN A 334 2.59 3.88 -37.56
N VAL A 335 2.70 3.96 -36.23
CA VAL A 335 2.43 2.82 -35.33
C VAL A 335 1.00 2.30 -35.50
N ILE A 336 0.03 3.22 -35.63
CA ILE A 336 -1.37 2.86 -35.89
C ILE A 336 -1.50 2.22 -37.28
N ALA A 337 -0.87 2.79 -38.31
CA ALA A 337 -0.94 2.29 -39.68
C ALA A 337 -0.38 0.88 -39.81
N GLU A 338 0.79 0.62 -39.22
CA GLU A 338 1.41 -0.71 -39.19
C GLU A 338 0.53 -1.74 -38.46
N ALA A 339 -0.12 -1.34 -37.35
CA ALA A 339 -1.06 -2.19 -36.65
C ALA A 339 -2.32 -2.47 -37.48
N GLU A 340 -2.84 -1.48 -38.20
CA GLU A 340 -4.01 -1.63 -39.07
C GLU A 340 -3.71 -2.58 -40.25
N LEU A 341 -2.56 -2.44 -40.91
CA LEU A 341 -2.13 -3.34 -41.98
C LEU A 341 -1.99 -4.79 -41.51
N ARG A 342 -1.32 -5.01 -40.38
CA ARG A 342 -1.21 -6.36 -39.77
C ARG A 342 -2.58 -6.93 -39.41
N ALA A 343 -3.50 -6.09 -38.93
CA ALA A 343 -4.87 -6.51 -38.63
C ALA A 343 -5.65 -6.90 -39.89
N ARG A 344 -5.49 -6.15 -40.99
CA ARG A 344 -6.09 -6.48 -42.29
C ARG A 344 -5.53 -7.77 -42.87
N GLN A 345 -4.23 -8.03 -42.72
CA GLN A 345 -3.59 -9.28 -43.14
C GLN A 345 -4.06 -10.50 -42.33
N ALA A 346 -4.24 -10.35 -41.01
CA ALA A 346 -4.68 -11.44 -40.14
C ALA A 346 -6.17 -11.77 -40.27
N ARG A 347 -7.01 -10.78 -40.61
CA ARG A 347 -8.48 -10.91 -40.61
C ARG A 347 -9.02 -12.06 -41.48
N PRO A 348 -8.59 -12.27 -42.74
CA PRO A 348 -9.12 -13.36 -43.56
C PRO A 348 -8.90 -14.75 -42.95
N TYR A 349 -7.70 -14.99 -42.40
CA TYR A 349 -7.40 -16.25 -41.72
C TYR A 349 -8.28 -16.45 -40.48
N LEU A 350 -8.43 -15.41 -39.67
CA LEU A 350 -9.23 -15.50 -38.44
C LEU A 350 -10.73 -15.63 -38.73
N GLN A 351 -11.21 -15.03 -39.83
CA GLN A 351 -12.57 -15.21 -40.30
C GLN A 351 -12.82 -16.65 -40.73
N GLN A 352 -11.88 -17.26 -41.48
CA GLN A 352 -11.97 -18.68 -41.84
C GLN A 352 -12.04 -19.60 -40.60
N VAL A 353 -11.28 -19.29 -39.54
CA VAL A 353 -11.35 -20.03 -38.28
C VAL A 353 -12.73 -19.88 -37.62
N ALA A 354 -13.28 -18.66 -37.60
CA ALA A 354 -14.61 -18.41 -37.03
C ALA A 354 -15.71 -19.13 -37.81
N ASP A 355 -15.65 -19.10 -39.14
CA ASP A 355 -16.60 -19.77 -40.03
C ASP A 355 -16.53 -21.29 -39.83
N ALA A 356 -15.33 -21.87 -39.75
CA ALA A 356 -15.15 -23.30 -39.49
C ALA A 356 -15.70 -23.73 -38.12
N LEU A 357 -15.56 -22.89 -37.09
CA LEU A 357 -16.15 -23.17 -35.76
C LEU A 357 -17.68 -23.07 -35.78
N ALA A 358 -18.23 -22.17 -36.59
CA ALA A 358 -19.66 -22.04 -36.77
C ALA A 358 -20.25 -23.23 -37.55
N GLU A 359 -19.58 -23.69 -38.61
CA GLU A 359 -19.96 -24.89 -39.36
C GLU A 359 -19.92 -26.16 -38.48
N ALA A 360 -18.96 -26.23 -37.54
CA ALA A 360 -18.87 -27.31 -36.57
C ALA A 360 -19.91 -27.22 -35.42
N GLY A 361 -20.73 -26.16 -35.38
CA GLY A 361 -21.70 -25.93 -34.30
C GLY A 361 -21.07 -25.56 -32.95
N ILE A 362 -19.79 -25.16 -32.94
CA ILE A 362 -19.04 -24.79 -31.74
C ILE A 362 -19.22 -23.30 -31.41
N ALA A 363 -19.43 -22.46 -32.42
CA ALA A 363 -19.66 -21.02 -32.31
C ALA A 363 -20.88 -20.57 -33.12
N GLU A 364 -21.40 -19.37 -32.84
CA GLU A 364 -22.36 -18.72 -33.74
C GLU A 364 -21.60 -17.99 -34.86
N PRO A 365 -22.17 -17.87 -36.08
CA PRO A 365 -21.57 -17.08 -37.16
C PRO A 365 -21.31 -15.63 -36.70
N VAL A 366 -20.05 -15.18 -36.80
CA VAL A 366 -19.63 -13.86 -36.33
C VAL A 366 -18.62 -13.24 -37.29
N GLN A 367 -18.74 -11.93 -37.50
CA GLN A 367 -17.73 -11.15 -38.21
C GLN A 367 -16.57 -10.83 -37.27
N ILE A 368 -15.36 -11.23 -37.64
CA ILE A 368 -14.18 -11.09 -36.78
C ILE A 368 -13.61 -9.68 -36.85
N ASP A 369 -13.56 -9.07 -35.66
CA ASP A 369 -12.93 -7.78 -35.43
C ASP A 369 -11.56 -7.98 -34.77
N VAL A 370 -10.50 -7.62 -35.50
CA VAL A 370 -9.12 -7.68 -35.02
C VAL A 370 -8.78 -6.33 -34.42
N ARG A 371 -8.45 -6.31 -33.13
CA ARG A 371 -8.22 -5.09 -32.37
C ARG A 371 -6.79 -5.00 -31.86
N ARG A 372 -6.26 -3.78 -31.85
CA ARG A 372 -5.02 -3.46 -31.15
C ARG A 372 -5.27 -3.31 -29.65
N LEU A 373 -4.50 -4.03 -28.85
CA LEU A 373 -4.49 -3.92 -27.38
C LEU A 373 -3.56 -2.78 -26.91
N ALA A 374 -3.63 -2.45 -25.62
CA ALA A 374 -2.82 -1.38 -25.02
C ALA A 374 -1.30 -1.64 -25.10
N ASP A 375 -0.88 -2.89 -25.32
CA ASP A 375 0.51 -3.32 -25.42
C ASP A 375 1.00 -3.41 -26.90
N GLU A 376 0.35 -2.72 -27.84
CA GLU A 376 0.66 -2.68 -29.30
C GLU A 376 0.46 -3.99 -30.10
N TYR A 377 0.08 -5.09 -29.44
CA TYR A 377 -0.23 -6.36 -30.10
C TYR A 377 -1.68 -6.43 -30.58
N LEU A 378 -1.91 -7.21 -31.64
CA LEU A 378 -3.24 -7.50 -32.15
C LEU A 378 -3.87 -8.71 -31.45
N ALA A 379 -5.18 -8.62 -31.23
CA ALA A 379 -5.98 -9.72 -30.71
C ALA A 379 -7.35 -9.78 -31.38
N ALA A 380 -7.91 -10.99 -31.44
CA ALA A 380 -9.27 -11.26 -31.89
C ALA A 380 -9.91 -12.30 -30.97
N ALA A 381 -11.24 -12.31 -30.91
CA ALA A 381 -11.98 -13.30 -30.13
C ALA A 381 -13.16 -13.83 -30.93
N VAL A 382 -13.31 -15.15 -30.95
CA VAL A 382 -14.48 -15.87 -31.47
C VAL A 382 -15.29 -16.35 -30.26
N PRO A 383 -16.47 -15.76 -29.98
CA PRO A 383 -17.36 -16.26 -28.94
C PRO A 383 -17.79 -17.69 -29.28
N LEU A 384 -17.71 -18.59 -28.30
CA LEU A 384 -18.17 -19.96 -28.45
C LEU A 384 -19.60 -20.10 -27.91
N GLY A 385 -20.31 -21.13 -28.35
CA GLY A 385 -21.66 -21.44 -27.88
C GLY A 385 -21.71 -21.72 -26.38
N THR A 386 -22.88 -21.51 -25.77
CA THR A 386 -23.11 -21.67 -24.32
C THR A 386 -22.88 -23.08 -23.79
N GLU A 387 -22.87 -24.08 -24.68
CA GLU A 387 -22.59 -25.48 -24.38
C GLU A 387 -21.09 -25.76 -24.15
N GLN A 388 -20.21 -24.80 -24.48
CA GLN A 388 -18.77 -24.95 -24.34
C GLN A 388 -18.29 -24.58 -22.93
N THR A 389 -17.32 -25.33 -22.42
CA THR A 389 -16.70 -25.08 -21.09
C THR A 389 -15.90 -23.79 -21.03
N VAL A 390 -15.52 -23.26 -22.19
CA VAL A 390 -14.81 -22.01 -22.39
C VAL A 390 -15.64 -21.06 -23.27
N PRO A 391 -15.67 -19.77 -22.93
CA PRO A 391 -16.59 -18.79 -23.55
C PRO A 391 -16.16 -18.30 -24.93
N ALA A 392 -14.88 -18.41 -25.26
CA ALA A 392 -14.29 -17.78 -26.44
C ALA A 392 -12.96 -18.45 -26.80
N LEU A 393 -12.71 -18.57 -28.10
CA LEU A 393 -11.37 -18.75 -28.64
C LEU A 393 -10.73 -17.37 -28.81
N VAL A 394 -9.56 -17.15 -28.20
CA VAL A 394 -8.84 -15.88 -28.28
C VAL A 394 -7.58 -16.07 -29.10
N TRP A 395 -7.38 -15.24 -30.11
CA TRP A 395 -6.14 -15.15 -30.86
C TRP A 395 -5.34 -13.93 -30.38
N ASP A 396 -4.06 -14.13 -30.09
CA ASP A 396 -3.07 -13.09 -29.82
C ASP A 396 -1.94 -13.23 -30.84
N GLU A 397 -1.54 -12.12 -31.45
CA GLU A 397 -0.52 -12.09 -32.50
C GLU A 397 0.80 -12.77 -32.12
N ARG A 398 1.17 -12.77 -30.83
CA ARG A 398 2.41 -13.38 -30.34
C ARG A 398 2.31 -14.88 -30.12
N TYR A 399 1.12 -15.35 -29.77
CA TYR A 399 0.92 -16.68 -29.19
C TYR A 399 -0.05 -17.56 -30.00
N GLY A 400 -0.69 -17.01 -31.03
CA GLY A 400 -1.71 -17.69 -31.81
C GLY A 400 -3.00 -17.87 -31.03
N CYS A 401 -3.74 -18.94 -31.36
CA CYS A 401 -5.04 -19.25 -30.77
C CYS A 401 -4.90 -19.95 -29.40
N ALA A 402 -5.63 -19.47 -28.40
CA ALA A 402 -5.72 -20.08 -27.07
C ALA A 402 -7.16 -20.05 -26.55
N LEU A 403 -7.56 -21.11 -25.83
CA LEU A 403 -8.82 -21.16 -25.09
C LEU A 403 -8.64 -20.48 -23.73
N ARG A 404 -9.48 -19.48 -23.39
CA ARG A 404 -9.35 -18.72 -22.13
C ARG A 404 -10.68 -18.62 -21.36
N PRO A 405 -10.70 -18.75 -20.02
CA PRO A 405 -11.90 -18.56 -19.20
C PRO A 405 -12.35 -17.09 -19.11
N VAL A 406 -13.67 -16.86 -18.90
CA VAL A 406 -14.27 -15.52 -18.73
C VAL A 406 -13.72 -14.88 -17.46
N GLY A 407 -12.77 -13.96 -17.61
CA GLY A 407 -12.16 -13.24 -16.48
C GLY A 407 -10.79 -12.64 -16.80
N ALA A 408 -10.10 -13.22 -17.79
CA ALA A 408 -8.84 -12.67 -18.31
C ALA A 408 -9.04 -11.54 -19.33
N ILE A 409 -10.28 -11.15 -19.63
CA ILE A 409 -10.64 -10.15 -20.63
C ILE A 409 -10.74 -8.77 -19.96
N ARG A 410 -9.59 -8.11 -19.72
CA ARG A 410 -9.61 -6.67 -19.44
C ARG A 410 -9.91 -5.94 -20.75
N SER A 411 -11.18 -5.55 -20.90
CA SER A 411 -11.76 -4.68 -21.94
C SER A 411 -12.10 -5.30 -23.30
N ALA A 412 -13.03 -6.26 -23.31
CA ALA A 412 -13.97 -6.40 -24.42
C ALA A 412 -15.36 -6.15 -23.86
N ARG A 413 -15.97 -5.01 -24.21
CA ARG A 413 -17.42 -4.87 -24.05
C ARG A 413 -18.07 -5.79 -25.06
N THR A 414 -18.67 -6.88 -24.57
CA THR A 414 -19.70 -7.64 -25.27
C THR A 414 -20.80 -6.65 -25.72
N PRO A 415 -21.21 -6.63 -27.00
CA PRO A 415 -22.42 -5.91 -27.37
C PRO A 415 -23.61 -6.53 -26.61
N PRO A 416 -24.58 -5.74 -26.12
CA PRO A 416 -25.74 -6.28 -25.44
C PRO A 416 -26.54 -7.16 -26.41
N ALA A 417 -26.98 -8.33 -25.93
CA ALA A 417 -27.87 -9.21 -26.68
C ALA A 417 -29.12 -8.43 -27.15
N PRO A 418 -29.65 -8.71 -28.37
CA PRO A 418 -30.91 -8.13 -28.79
C PRO A 418 -32.00 -8.55 -27.81
N ARG A 419 -32.58 -7.56 -27.10
CA ARG A 419 -33.75 -7.73 -26.25
C ARG A 419 -34.88 -8.34 -27.10
N ARG A 420 -35.13 -9.64 -26.94
CA ARG A 420 -36.40 -10.22 -27.38
C ARG A 420 -37.52 -9.63 -26.54
N ALA A 421 -38.39 -8.88 -27.22
CA ALA A 421 -39.65 -8.42 -26.70
C ALA A 421 -40.43 -9.61 -26.11
N ARG A 422 -40.90 -9.47 -24.87
CA ARG A 422 -41.94 -10.34 -24.33
C ARG A 422 -43.24 -10.01 -25.04
N ALA A 423 -43.71 -10.91 -25.89
CA ALA A 423 -45.12 -11.02 -26.23
C ALA A 423 -45.73 -12.08 -25.30
N SER A 424 -46.73 -11.66 -24.54
CA SER A 424 -47.56 -12.49 -23.66
C SER A 424 -48.54 -13.30 -24.50
N ALA A 425 -48.71 -14.61 -24.21
CA ALA A 425 -49.97 -15.34 -24.44
C ALA A 425 -49.98 -16.69 -23.67
N THR A 426 -50.70 -16.67 -22.55
CA THR A 426 -51.78 -17.59 -22.11
C THR A 426 -51.69 -19.12 -22.26
N SER A 427 -52.13 -19.78 -21.15
CA SER A 427 -52.80 -21.10 -21.02
C SER A 427 -51.96 -22.37 -21.25
N ALA A 428 -52.09 -23.49 -20.54
CA ALA A 428 -52.90 -23.92 -19.38
C ALA A 428 -52.29 -25.23 -18.80
N THR A 429 -52.58 -25.50 -17.53
CA THR A 429 -52.75 -26.83 -16.85
C THR A 429 -51.85 -28.02 -17.23
N ALA A 430 -51.17 -28.62 -16.24
CA ALA A 430 -51.66 -29.82 -15.52
C ALA A 430 -50.59 -30.44 -14.56
N SER A 431 -51.05 -30.72 -13.33
CA SER A 431 -50.78 -31.91 -12.51
C SER A 431 -49.38 -32.25 -11.95
N HIS A 432 -49.28 -32.10 -10.61
CA HIS A 432 -48.58 -32.99 -9.66
C HIS A 432 -49.05 -34.47 -9.78
N PRO A 433 -48.49 -35.50 -9.07
CA PRO A 433 -47.47 -35.52 -8.00
C PRO A 433 -46.34 -36.56 -8.24
N SER A 434 -45.25 -36.70 -7.46
CA SER A 434 -45.18 -37.53 -6.23
C SER A 434 -43.72 -37.66 -5.73
N ARG A 435 -43.53 -37.61 -4.40
CA ARG A 435 -42.34 -38.00 -3.59
C ARG A 435 -42.11 -39.54 -3.60
N PRO A 436 -41.14 -40.19 -2.89
CA PRO A 436 -40.20 -39.70 -1.84
C PRO A 436 -38.75 -40.24 -1.84
N ASN A 437 -37.96 -39.64 -0.95
CA ASN A 437 -36.67 -40.09 -0.38
C ASN A 437 -36.69 -41.50 0.22
N CYS A 438 -35.58 -42.22 0.06
CA CYS A 438 -35.02 -43.13 1.08
C CYS A 438 -33.54 -43.45 0.79
N SER A 439 -32.63 -43.04 1.67
CA SER A 439 -31.52 -43.91 2.08
C SER A 439 -30.99 -43.46 3.45
N ARG A 440 -31.15 -44.36 4.42
CA ARG A 440 -30.33 -44.43 5.64
C ARG A 440 -29.11 -45.28 5.32
N ARG A 441 -27.93 -44.81 5.67
CA ARG A 441 -27.05 -45.42 6.67
C ARG A 441 -25.91 -44.47 7.01
#